data_AF-A0A0S4M3Q4-F1
#
_entry.id   AF-A0A0S4M3Q4-F1
#
_cell.length_a   1.000
_cell.length_b   1.000
_cell.length_c   1.000
_cell.angle_alpha   90.00
_cell.angle_beta   90.00
_cell.angle_gamma   90.00
#
_symmetry.space_group_name_H-M   'P 1'
#
loop_
_entity.id
_entity.type
_entity.pdbx_description
1 polymer ?
#
loop_
_entity_poly.entity_id
_entity_poly.type
_entity_poly.pdbx_seq_one_letter_code
_entity_poly.pdbx_strand_id
1 'polypeptide(L)'
;MKYSHISERERFMIYELSQKGCSITEIAHHLNRSISTISREIKRNKGQRGYRPKQAQEKARQRSKISCSNGRRVSPQAWEFAQSKIKQGWSPEKIATYLKEYGKFRISHETIYKRVYEDKRKGGTLWAHLPSNQK
;
A
#
# COMPACT_ATOMS: atom_id res chain seq x y z
N MET A 1 -5.75 21.72 -6.95
CA MET A 1 -5.51 21.41 -5.52
C MET A 1 -4.65 20.17 -5.40
N LYS A 2 -3.51 20.24 -4.71
CA LYS A 2 -2.65 19.08 -4.44
C LYS A 2 -3.32 18.20 -3.39
N TYR A 3 -3.49 16.91 -3.68
CA TYR A 3 -4.03 15.97 -2.71
C TYR A 3 -3.04 15.81 -1.54
N SER A 4 -3.47 16.15 -0.33
CA SER A 4 -2.68 16.00 0.89
C SER A 4 -3.48 15.32 1.98
N HIS A 5 -2.94 14.25 2.54
CA HIS A 5 -3.50 13.60 3.72
C HIS A 5 -3.52 14.55 4.92
N ILE A 6 -4.42 14.27 5.86
CA ILE A 6 -4.38 14.86 7.20
C ILE A 6 -3.14 14.28 7.91
N SER A 7 -2.25 15.16 8.35
CA SER A 7 -1.04 14.86 9.09
C SER A 7 -1.36 14.48 10.54
N GLU A 8 -0.39 13.87 11.22
CA GLU A 8 -0.52 13.53 12.64
C GLU A 8 -0.74 14.77 13.51
N ARG A 9 -0.04 15.87 13.22
CA ARG A 9 -0.22 17.17 13.88
C ARG A 9 -1.63 17.72 13.68
N GLU A 10 -2.16 17.66 12.46
CA GLU A 10 -3.55 18.06 12.19
C GLU A 10 -4.57 17.21 12.97
N ARG A 11 -4.33 15.91 13.16
CA ARG A 11 -5.20 15.06 14.00
C ARG A 11 -5.21 15.51 15.46
N PHE A 12 -4.05 15.90 16.00
CA PHE A 12 -3.96 16.47 17.35
C PHE A 12 -4.74 17.78 17.47
N MET A 13 -4.60 18.68 16.50
CA MET A 13 -5.34 19.96 16.48
C MET A 13 -6.85 19.75 16.36
N ILE A 14 -7.31 18.81 15.51
CA ILE A 14 -8.74 18.44 15.41
C ILE A 14 -9.27 18.01 16.77
N TYR A 15 -8.51 17.18 17.50
CA TYR A 15 -8.90 16.72 18.82
C TYR A 15 -8.96 17.86 19.84
N GLU A 16 -7.92 18.68 19.93
CA GLU A 16 -7.85 19.81 20.86
C GLU A 16 -9.00 20.81 20.64
N LEU A 17 -9.22 21.22 19.39
CA LEU A 17 -10.30 22.15 19.05
C LEU A 17 -11.68 21.54 19.33
N SER A 18 -11.85 20.24 19.09
CA SER A 18 -13.09 19.54 19.45
C SER A 18 -13.33 19.49 20.96
N GLN A 19 -12.27 19.39 21.79
CA GLN A 19 -12.40 19.48 23.25
C GLN A 19 -12.75 20.89 23.71
N LYS A 20 -12.32 21.91 22.98
CA LYS A 20 -12.68 23.33 23.21
C LYS A 20 -14.10 23.68 22.74
N GLY A 21 -14.86 22.71 22.22
CA GLY A 21 -16.24 22.93 21.76
C GLY A 21 -16.36 23.52 20.35
N CYS A 22 -15.26 23.64 19.59
CA CYS A 22 -15.31 24.15 18.22
C CYS A 22 -16.09 23.21 17.30
N SER A 23 -16.91 23.80 16.43
CA SER A 23 -17.62 23.13 15.35
C SER A 23 -16.66 22.62 14.27
N ILE A 24 -17.14 21.66 13.47
CA ILE A 24 -16.37 21.12 12.32
C ILE A 24 -15.99 22.24 11.34
N THR A 25 -16.85 23.24 11.18
CA THR A 25 -16.62 24.40 10.30
C THR A 25 -15.45 25.23 10.81
N GLU A 26 -15.42 25.59 12.09
CA GLU A 26 -14.33 26.34 12.70
C GLU A 26 -13.00 25.58 12.62
N ILE A 27 -13.02 24.27 12.89
CA ILE A 27 -11.84 23.41 12.77
C ILE A 27 -11.31 23.40 11.33
N ALA A 28 -12.20 23.32 10.35
CA ALA A 28 -11.84 23.33 8.93
C ALA A 28 -11.19 24.66 8.51
N HIS A 29 -11.75 25.80 8.95
CA HIS A 29 -11.16 27.12 8.72
C HIS A 29 -9.80 27.27 9.40
N HIS A 30 -9.67 26.85 10.67
CA HIS A 30 -8.41 26.93 11.41
C HIS A 30 -7.28 26.10 10.76
N LEU A 31 -7.62 24.93 10.21
CA LEU A 31 -6.66 24.05 9.54
C LEU A 31 -6.46 24.36 8.06
N ASN A 32 -7.17 25.36 7.53
CA ASN A 32 -7.23 25.66 6.09
C ASN A 32 -7.55 24.41 5.25
N ARG A 33 -8.53 23.62 5.70
CA ARG A 33 -9.03 22.40 5.03
C ARG A 33 -10.50 22.54 4.70
N SER A 34 -10.97 21.75 3.72
CA SER A 34 -12.41 21.70 3.46
C SER A 34 -13.16 21.06 4.65
N ILE A 35 -14.37 21.55 4.94
CA ILE A 35 -15.28 20.99 5.94
C ILE A 35 -15.52 19.49 5.68
N SER A 36 -15.67 19.12 4.40
CA SER A 36 -15.83 17.72 3.98
C SER A 36 -14.62 16.84 4.32
N THR A 37 -13.41 17.40 4.36
CA THR A 37 -12.19 16.68 4.74
C THR A 37 -12.21 16.36 6.22
N ILE A 38 -12.49 17.34 7.06
CA ILE A 38 -12.55 17.18 8.52
C ILE A 38 -13.67 16.23 8.92
N SER A 39 -14.87 16.40 8.34
CA SER A 39 -16.00 15.50 8.57
C SER A 39 -15.66 14.04 8.20
N ARG A 40 -15.04 13.82 7.04
CA ARG A 40 -14.62 12.47 6.60
C ARG A 40 -13.53 11.89 7.50
N GLU A 41 -12.55 12.68 7.92
CA GLU A 41 -11.50 12.28 8.85
C GLU A 41 -12.12 11.79 10.17
N ILE A 42 -12.97 12.61 10.81
CA ILE A 42 -13.63 12.26 12.08
C ILE A 42 -14.49 11.00 11.91
N LYS A 43 -15.34 10.95 10.88
CA LYS A 43 -16.26 9.82 10.64
C LYS A 43 -15.51 8.50 10.42
N ARG A 44 -14.42 8.51 9.65
CA ARG A 44 -13.66 7.29 9.29
C ARG A 44 -12.79 6.77 10.42
N ASN A 45 -12.35 7.66 11.30
CA ASN A 45 -11.28 7.38 12.26
C ASN A 45 -11.73 7.45 13.74
N LYS A 46 -12.98 7.82 14.03
CA LYS A 46 -13.57 7.71 15.37
C LYS A 46 -13.64 6.26 15.86
N GLY A 47 -13.47 6.06 17.16
CA GLY A 47 -13.66 4.78 17.86
C GLY A 47 -15.01 4.74 18.58
N GLN A 48 -15.24 3.70 19.37
CA GLN A 48 -16.45 3.59 20.20
C GLN A 48 -16.51 4.70 21.26
N ARG A 49 -15.35 5.13 21.78
CA ARG A 49 -15.20 6.22 22.76
C ARG A 49 -14.90 7.58 22.13
N GLY A 50 -15.30 7.80 20.87
CA GLY A 50 -15.08 9.06 20.16
C GLY A 50 -13.77 9.15 19.36
N TYR A 51 -13.37 10.37 19.00
CA TYR A 51 -12.20 10.64 18.17
C TYR A 51 -10.92 10.76 19.03
N ARG A 52 -9.87 10.00 18.71
CA ARG A 52 -8.56 10.06 19.37
C ARG A 52 -7.43 10.10 18.33
N PRO A 53 -6.47 11.05 18.39
CA PRO A 53 -5.46 11.23 17.35
C PRO A 53 -4.62 9.98 17.05
N LYS A 54 -4.10 9.31 18.09
CA LYS A 54 -3.29 8.09 17.93
C LYS A 54 -4.05 6.97 17.22
N GLN A 55 -5.29 6.73 17.65
CA GLN A 55 -6.17 5.73 17.03
C GLN A 55 -6.50 6.11 15.58
N ALA A 56 -6.76 7.38 15.31
CA ALA A 56 -7.05 7.87 13.98
C ALA A 56 -5.87 7.68 13.01
N GLN A 57 -4.66 7.96 13.50
CA GLN A 57 -3.42 7.70 12.79
C GLN A 57 -3.25 6.22 12.47
N GLU A 58 -3.48 5.35 13.45
CA GLU A 58 -3.38 3.90 13.27
C GLU A 58 -4.39 3.38 12.24
N LYS A 59 -5.66 3.77 12.35
CA LYS A 59 -6.71 3.41 11.39
C LYS A 59 -6.38 3.88 9.96
N ALA A 60 -5.84 5.09 9.82
CA ALA A 60 -5.39 5.61 8.53
C ALA A 60 -4.22 4.76 7.96
N ARG A 61 -3.22 4.43 8.78
CA ARG A 61 -2.08 3.57 8.39
C ARG A 61 -2.54 2.17 8.00
N GLN A 62 -3.40 1.53 8.78
CA GLN A 62 -3.95 0.21 8.48
C GLN A 62 -4.70 0.21 7.15
N ARG A 63 -5.56 1.21 6.92
CA ARG A 63 -6.29 1.37 5.65
C ARG A 63 -5.35 1.53 4.46
N SER A 64 -4.29 2.32 4.62
CA SER A 64 -3.25 2.49 3.59
C SER A 64 -2.56 1.16 3.27
N LYS A 65 -2.20 0.36 4.29
CA LYS A 65 -1.61 -0.98 4.10
C LYS A 65 -2.56 -1.91 3.33
N ILE A 66 -3.83 -1.92 3.70
CA ILE A 66 -4.86 -2.73 3.02
C ILE A 66 -5.03 -2.28 1.57
N SER A 67 -5.11 -0.98 1.29
CA SER A 67 -5.23 -0.50 -0.09
C SER A 67 -4.02 -0.86 -0.95
N CYS A 68 -2.81 -0.84 -0.39
CA CYS A 68 -1.61 -1.33 -1.08
C CYS A 68 -1.67 -2.84 -1.33
N SER A 69 -2.28 -3.61 -0.43
CA SER A 69 -2.43 -5.06 -0.56
C SER A 69 -3.56 -5.48 -1.51
N ASN A 70 -4.48 -4.58 -1.88
CA ASN A 70 -5.58 -4.85 -2.81
C ASN A 70 -5.16 -4.78 -4.29
N GLY A 71 -3.85 -4.65 -4.57
CA GLY A 71 -3.32 -4.83 -5.91
C GLY A 71 -3.68 -6.21 -6.47
N ARG A 72 -3.74 -6.32 -7.81
CA ARG A 72 -4.10 -7.55 -8.52
C ARG A 72 -3.21 -8.70 -8.01
N ARG A 73 -3.82 -9.63 -7.26
CA ARG A 73 -3.09 -10.78 -6.71
C ARG A 73 -2.58 -11.62 -7.89
N VAL A 74 -1.27 -11.84 -7.94
CA VAL A 74 -0.70 -12.81 -8.88
C VAL A 74 -1.30 -14.17 -8.54
N SER A 75 -1.87 -14.84 -9.54
CA SER A 75 -2.37 -16.21 -9.40
C SER A 75 -1.26 -17.10 -8.79
N PRO A 76 -1.57 -17.93 -7.78
CA PRO A 76 -0.59 -18.88 -7.23
C PRO A 76 0.08 -19.72 -8.33
N GLN A 77 -0.69 -20.20 -9.30
CA GLN A 77 -0.21 -21.00 -10.43
C GLN A 77 0.78 -20.23 -11.32
N ALA A 78 0.52 -18.94 -11.57
CA ALA A 78 1.42 -18.10 -12.34
C ALA A 78 2.76 -17.86 -11.62
N TRP A 79 2.71 -17.77 -10.29
CA TRP A 79 3.89 -17.58 -9.48
C TRP A 79 4.73 -18.85 -9.35
N GLU A 80 4.09 -20.00 -9.18
CA GLU A 80 4.77 -21.30 -9.15
C GLU A 80 5.50 -21.58 -10.48
N PHE A 81 4.83 -21.30 -11.61
CA PHE A 81 5.47 -21.35 -12.92
C PHE A 81 6.68 -20.42 -13.00
N ALA A 82 6.53 -19.15 -12.60
CA ALA A 82 7.63 -18.18 -12.61
C ALA A 82 8.81 -18.64 -11.74
N GLN A 83 8.56 -19.17 -10.54
CA GLN A 83 9.61 -19.72 -9.67
C GLN A 83 10.36 -20.88 -10.32
N SER A 84 9.65 -21.83 -10.94
CA SER A 84 10.28 -22.95 -11.64
C SER A 84 11.21 -22.49 -12.77
N LYS A 85 10.80 -21.45 -13.51
CA LYS A 85 11.56 -20.89 -14.64
C LYS A 85 12.73 -20.04 -14.19
N ILE A 86 12.59 -19.29 -13.10
CA ILE A 86 13.71 -18.57 -12.49
C ILE A 86 14.81 -19.55 -12.07
N LYS A 87 14.46 -20.67 -11.43
CA LYS A 87 15.44 -21.71 -11.07
C LYS A 87 16.13 -22.34 -12.28
N GLN A 88 15.49 -22.34 -13.44
CA GLN A 88 16.05 -22.76 -14.73
C GLN A 88 16.88 -21.65 -15.42
N GLY A 89 17.12 -20.50 -14.77
CA GLY A 89 17.91 -19.40 -15.30
C GLY A 89 17.15 -18.46 -16.25
N TRP A 90 15.82 -18.53 -16.31
CA TRP A 90 15.06 -17.63 -17.17
C TRP A 90 14.99 -16.22 -16.57
N SER A 91 15.20 -15.21 -17.43
CA SER A 91 14.96 -13.80 -17.08
C SER A 91 13.47 -13.53 -16.79
N PRO A 92 13.12 -12.70 -15.81
CA PRO A 92 11.74 -12.25 -15.56
C PRO A 92 10.99 -11.71 -16.78
N GLU A 93 11.69 -11.04 -17.70
CA GLU A 93 11.16 -10.52 -18.97
C GLU A 93 10.68 -11.66 -19.86
N LYS A 94 11.53 -12.67 -20.09
CA LYS A 94 11.20 -13.88 -20.86
C LYS A 94 10.00 -14.62 -20.26
N ILE A 95 9.92 -14.72 -18.94
CA ILE A 95 8.79 -15.37 -18.25
C ILE A 95 7.49 -14.58 -18.48
N ALA A 96 7.54 -13.25 -18.38
CA ALA A 96 6.38 -12.39 -18.60
C ALA A 96 5.89 -12.47 -20.06
N THR A 97 6.80 -12.45 -21.04
CA THR A 97 6.47 -12.61 -22.46
C THR A 97 5.85 -13.98 -22.73
N TYR A 98 6.46 -15.05 -22.23
CA TYR A 98 5.94 -16.41 -22.41
C TYR A 98 4.53 -16.57 -21.81
N LEU A 99 4.29 -16.06 -20.60
CA LEU A 99 2.98 -16.11 -19.97
C LEU A 99 1.94 -15.24 -20.68
N LYS A 100 2.36 -14.16 -21.34
CA LYS A 100 1.48 -13.31 -22.15
C LYS A 100 1.04 -14.01 -23.44
N GLU A 101 1.93 -14.75 -24.09
CA GLU A 101 1.71 -15.39 -25.39
C GLU A 101 1.03 -16.76 -25.28
N TYR A 102 1.46 -17.59 -24.32
CA TYR A 102 1.03 -18.99 -24.20
C TYR A 102 0.30 -19.30 -22.89
N GLY A 103 0.25 -18.36 -21.96
CA GLY A 103 -0.28 -18.55 -20.61
C GLY A 103 -1.75 -18.15 -20.47
N LYS A 104 -2.48 -18.84 -19.58
CA LYS A 104 -3.81 -18.43 -19.10
C LYS A 104 -3.76 -17.27 -18.08
N PHE A 105 -2.57 -16.86 -17.65
CA PHE A 105 -2.35 -15.85 -16.60
C PHE A 105 -1.43 -14.73 -17.08
N ARG A 106 -1.68 -13.50 -16.61
CA ARG A 106 -0.82 -12.34 -16.89
C ARG A 106 -0.09 -11.92 -15.63
N ILE A 107 1.24 -11.86 -15.71
CA ILE A 107 2.12 -11.31 -14.67
C ILE A 107 3.13 -10.37 -15.35
N SER A 108 3.35 -9.18 -14.78
CA SER A 108 4.40 -8.26 -15.25
C SER A 108 5.76 -8.73 -14.75
N HIS A 109 6.81 -8.52 -15.54
CA HIS A 109 8.20 -8.77 -15.14
C HIS A 109 8.58 -7.96 -13.89
N GLU A 110 8.07 -6.73 -13.72
CA GLU A 110 8.24 -5.95 -12.48
C GLU A 110 7.67 -6.67 -11.25
N THR A 111 6.52 -7.33 -11.41
CA THR A 111 5.90 -8.08 -10.31
C THR A 111 6.73 -9.30 -9.95
N ILE A 112 7.34 -9.96 -10.95
CA ILE A 112 8.29 -11.04 -10.73
C ILE A 112 9.51 -10.52 -9.96
N TYR A 113 10.12 -9.41 -10.40
CA TYR A 113 11.25 -8.78 -9.70
C TYR A 113 10.91 -8.43 -8.25
N LYS A 114 9.78 -7.75 -8.01
CA LYS A 114 9.35 -7.37 -6.65
C LYS A 114 9.28 -8.60 -5.73
N ARG A 115 8.70 -9.70 -6.21
CA ARG A 115 8.60 -10.94 -5.42
C ARG A 115 9.95 -11.63 -5.21
N VAL A 116 10.84 -11.62 -6.20
CA VAL A 116 12.20 -12.17 -6.05
C VAL A 116 13.01 -11.36 -5.02
N TYR A 117 12.88 -10.03 -5.02
CA TYR A 117 13.54 -9.20 -4.01
C TYR A 117 12.89 -9.31 -2.62
N GLU A 118 11.57 -9.51 -2.54
CA GLU A 118 10.89 -9.85 -1.29
C GLU A 118 11.37 -11.21 -0.73
N ASP A 119 11.57 -12.20 -1.60
CA ASP A 119 12.15 -13.51 -1.26
C ASP A 119 13.58 -13.35 -0.73
N LYS A 120 14.43 -12.57 -1.43
CA LYS A 120 15.78 -12.22 -0.95
C LYS A 120 15.76 -11.58 0.44
N ARG A 121 14.85 -10.63 0.69
CA ARG A 121 14.69 -9.97 2.00
C ARG A 121 14.26 -10.94 3.11
N LYS A 122 13.60 -12.04 2.75
CA LYS A 122 13.20 -13.11 3.67
C LYS A 122 14.26 -14.21 3.82
N GLY A 123 15.41 -14.09 3.16
CA GLY A 123 16.50 -15.08 3.19
C GLY A 123 16.42 -16.15 2.09
N GLY A 124 15.56 -15.98 1.07
CA GLY A 124 15.45 -16.90 -0.04
C GLY A 124 16.54 -16.74 -1.12
N THR A 125 16.61 -17.70 -2.03
CA THR A 125 17.69 -17.85 -3.02
C THR A 125 17.27 -17.55 -4.46
N LEU A 126 16.01 -17.16 -4.73
CA LEU A 126 15.51 -16.97 -6.09
C LEU A 126 16.31 -15.92 -6.88
N TRP A 127 16.83 -14.91 -6.19
CA TRP A 127 17.62 -13.83 -6.80
C TRP A 127 18.97 -14.29 -7.36
N ALA A 128 19.55 -15.38 -6.83
CA ALA A 128 20.83 -15.89 -7.27
C ALA A 128 20.77 -16.49 -8.68
N HIS A 129 19.59 -16.92 -9.12
CA HIS A 129 19.36 -17.50 -10.44
C HIS A 129 19.00 -16.44 -11.51
N LEU A 130 18.98 -15.15 -11.16
CA LEU A 130 18.72 -14.08 -12.13
C LEU A 130 19.95 -13.89 -13.04
N PRO A 131 19.75 -13.68 -14.36
CA PRO A 131 20.84 -13.51 -15.32
C PRO A 131 21.79 -12.35 -15.00
N SER A 132 21.27 -11.29 -14.35
CA SER A 132 22.06 -10.12 -13.94
C SER A 132 23.12 -10.44 -12.89
N ASN A 133 23.06 -11.60 -12.25
CA ASN A 133 23.87 -11.97 -11.09
C ASN A 133 24.84 -13.13 -11.39
N GLN A 134 24.94 -13.54 -12.67
CA GLN A 134 25.83 -14.61 -13.17
C GLN A 134 27.08 -14.04 -13.88
N LYS A 135 27.53 -12.83 -13.51
CA LYS A 135 28.78 -12.23 -14.01
C LYS A 135 29.91 -12.45 -13.02
#